data_AF-A0A1M6VEP6-F1
#
_entry.id   AF-A0A1M6VEP6-F1
#
_cell.length_a   1.000
_cell.length_b   1.000
_cell.length_c   1.000
_cell.angle_alpha   90.00
_cell.angle_beta   90.00
_cell.angle_gamma   90.00
#
_symmetry.space_group_name_H-M   'P 1'
#
loop_
_entity.id
_entity.type
_entity.pdbx_description
1 polymer ?
#
loop_
_entity_poly.entity_id
_entity_poly.type
_entity_poly.pdbx_seq_one_letter_code
_entity_poly.pdbx_strand_id
1 'polypeptide(L)'
;MEIKNDKACFVQLWLRLERTRCLLAGQYKRFCIRNVLKSWFGPLATDNIIWEVCHNVVVNDEQVCGNDTLPPPSLYPRKHRELLRAIVAVSLGISLRKVDLKALDAAYSVAFPNSTPININKKKRV
;
A
#
# COMPACT_ATOMS: atom_id res chain seq x y z
N MET A 1 11.03 5.70 -9.01
CA MET A 1 11.48 5.10 -7.74
C MET A 1 11.57 3.61 -7.98
N GLU A 2 12.73 3.03 -7.75
CA GLU A 2 12.93 1.58 -7.77
C GLU A 2 12.30 0.98 -6.51
N ILE A 3 11.46 -0.06 -6.66
CA ILE A 3 10.81 -0.73 -5.53
C ILE A 3 11.78 -1.79 -5.00
N LYS A 4 11.98 -1.82 -3.68
CA LYS A 4 12.83 -2.79 -2.97
C LYS A 4 12.08 -3.37 -1.77
N ASN A 5 12.45 -4.59 -1.39
CA ASN A 5 11.89 -5.30 -0.25
C ASN A 5 12.63 -4.94 1.04
N ASP A 6 12.64 -3.65 1.39
CA ASP A 6 13.32 -3.14 2.58
C ASP A 6 12.53 -2.01 3.27
N LYS A 7 12.87 -1.76 4.54
CA LYS A 7 12.17 -0.77 5.38
C LYS A 7 12.20 0.64 4.79
N ALA A 8 13.33 1.06 4.20
CA ALA A 8 13.47 2.43 3.70
C ALA A 8 12.53 2.67 2.51
N CYS A 9 12.47 1.71 1.58
CA CYS A 9 11.53 1.72 0.48
C CYS A 9 10.08 1.71 0.98
N PHE A 10 9.76 0.90 1.99
CA PHE A 10 8.41 0.86 2.56
C PHE A 10 7.96 2.18 3.18
N VAL A 11 8.84 2.91 3.86
CA VAL A 11 8.52 4.24 4.40
C VAL A 11 8.14 5.19 3.27
N GLN A 12 8.93 5.19 2.19
CA GLN A 12 8.66 6.02 1.03
C GLN A 12 7.34 5.63 0.33
N LEU A 13 7.01 4.34 0.25
CA LEU A 13 5.74 3.88 -0.32
C LEU A 13 4.53 4.34 0.52
N TRP A 14 4.62 4.26 1.84
CA TRP A 14 3.58 4.78 2.75
C TRP A 14 3.35 6.29 2.56
N LEU A 15 4.43 7.07 2.56
CA LEU A 15 4.35 8.53 2.34
C LEU A 15 3.83 8.86 0.95
N ARG A 16 4.26 8.11 -0.07
CA ARG A 16 3.79 8.29 -1.45
C ARG A 16 2.31 8.00 -1.55
N LEU A 17 1.79 6.99 -0.84
CA LEU A 17 0.36 6.65 -0.85
C LEU A 17 -0.50 7.78 -0.30
N GLU A 18 -0.09 8.39 0.81
CA GLU A 18 -0.78 9.56 1.37
C GLU A 18 -0.71 10.77 0.42
N ARG A 19 0.46 11.04 -0.17
CA ARG A 19 0.61 12.11 -1.17
C ARG A 19 -0.27 11.87 -2.39
N THR A 20 -0.37 10.63 -2.86
CA THR A 20 -1.25 10.26 -3.98
C THR A 20 -2.71 10.44 -3.64
N ARG A 21 -3.14 10.16 -2.40
CA ARG A 21 -4.50 10.48 -1.95
C ARG A 21 -4.78 11.98 -2.08
N CYS A 22 -3.88 12.83 -1.58
CA CYS A 22 -4.02 14.29 -1.68
C CYS A 22 -4.02 14.77 -3.14
N LEU A 23 -3.11 14.23 -3.97
CA LEU A 23 -3.03 14.55 -5.40
C LEU A 23 -4.33 14.21 -6.13
N LEU A 24 -4.86 13.01 -5.93
CA LEU A 24 -6.09 12.57 -6.59
C LEU A 24 -7.30 13.37 -6.11
N ALA A 25 -7.37 13.71 -4.82
CA ALA A 25 -8.39 14.62 -4.31
C ALA A 25 -8.35 15.99 -5.01
N GLY A 26 -7.15 16.58 -5.18
CA GLY A 26 -6.98 17.85 -5.91
C GLY A 26 -7.30 17.76 -7.40
N GLN A 27 -7.25 16.57 -7.99
CA GLN A 27 -7.63 16.31 -9.38
C GLN A 27 -9.10 15.88 -9.54
N TYR A 28 -9.90 15.92 -8.47
CA TYR A 28 -11.28 15.39 -8.46
C TYR A 28 -11.37 13.93 -8.92
N LYS A 29 -10.31 13.14 -8.68
CA LYS A 29 -10.24 11.72 -9.00
C LYS A 29 -10.45 10.87 -7.77
N ARG A 30 -11.11 9.73 -7.95
CA ARG A 30 -11.29 8.73 -6.90
C ARG A 30 -9.93 8.18 -6.44
N PHE A 31 -9.73 8.11 -5.13
CA PHE A 31 -8.61 7.38 -4.54
C PHE A 31 -8.93 5.88 -4.57
N CYS A 32 -8.48 5.18 -5.62
CA CYS A 32 -8.67 3.74 -5.84
C CYS A 32 -7.37 3.10 -6.34
N ILE A 33 -7.26 1.77 -6.27
CA ILE A 33 -6.06 1.02 -6.68
C ILE A 33 -5.65 1.39 -8.12
N ARG A 34 -6.61 1.43 -9.05
CA ARG A 34 -6.36 1.80 -10.45
C ARG A 34 -5.68 3.16 -10.58
N ASN A 35 -6.21 4.18 -9.90
CA ASN A 35 -5.66 5.53 -10.00
C ASN A 35 -4.32 5.66 -9.25
N VAL A 36 -4.14 4.92 -8.16
CA VAL A 36 -2.85 4.83 -7.46
C VAL A 36 -1.80 4.24 -8.40
N LEU A 37 -2.07 3.07 -9.00
CA LEU A 37 -1.15 2.40 -9.92
C LEU A 37 -0.85 3.25 -11.15
N LYS A 38 -1.87 3.85 -11.79
CA LYS A 38 -1.68 4.78 -12.91
C LYS A 38 -0.84 6.00 -12.51
N SER A 39 -1.05 6.56 -11.31
CA SER A 39 -0.23 7.66 -10.81
C SER A 39 1.22 7.25 -10.55
N TRP A 40 1.46 5.99 -10.21
CA TRP A 40 2.78 5.52 -9.78
C TRP A 40 3.65 4.99 -10.90
N PHE A 41 3.04 4.30 -11.86
CA PHE A 41 3.69 3.55 -12.94
C PHE A 41 3.32 4.07 -14.34
N GLY A 42 2.36 4.99 -14.44
CA GLY A 42 2.00 5.63 -15.71
C GLY A 42 1.54 4.60 -16.75
N PRO A 43 2.12 4.59 -17.97
CA PRO A 43 1.78 3.61 -19.02
C PRO A 43 2.01 2.14 -18.62
N LEU A 44 2.90 1.89 -17.66
CA LEU A 44 3.17 0.53 -17.17
C LEU A 44 2.03 -0.01 -16.30
N ALA A 45 1.11 0.82 -15.82
CA ALA A 45 -0.08 0.36 -15.08
C ALA A 45 -1.16 -0.20 -16.04
N THR A 46 -0.82 -1.30 -16.73
CA THR A 46 -1.73 -2.03 -17.61
C THR A 46 -2.86 -2.69 -16.82
N ASP A 47 -3.95 -3.04 -17.50
CA ASP A 47 -5.07 -3.73 -16.84
C ASP A 47 -4.65 -5.08 -16.23
N ASN A 48 -3.64 -5.76 -16.80
CA ASN A 48 -3.07 -6.99 -16.24
C ASN A 48 -2.39 -6.73 -14.89
N ILE A 49 -1.55 -5.69 -14.79
CA ILE A 49 -0.88 -5.33 -13.52
C ILE A 49 -1.91 -4.87 -12.49
N ILE A 50 -2.91 -4.11 -12.91
CA ILE A 50 -3.99 -3.67 -12.02
C ILE A 50 -4.75 -4.89 -11.49
N TRP A 51 -5.12 -5.82 -12.38
CA TRP A 51 -5.80 -7.06 -12.01
C TRP A 51 -4.95 -7.90 -11.06
N GLU A 52 -3.66 -8.09 -11.35
CA GLU A 52 -2.76 -8.90 -10.54
C GLU A 52 -2.57 -8.32 -9.13
N VAL A 53 -2.44 -6.99 -9.02
CA VAL A 53 -2.42 -6.32 -7.72
C VAL A 53 -3.76 -6.51 -7.01
N CYS A 54 -4.90 -6.28 -7.66
CA CYS A 54 -6.22 -6.45 -7.04
C CYS A 54 -6.45 -7.89 -6.55
N HIS A 55 -6.06 -8.88 -7.35
CA HIS A 55 -6.20 -10.30 -7.02
C HIS A 55 -5.35 -10.70 -5.80
N ASN A 56 -4.20 -10.06 -5.63
CA ASN A 56 -3.30 -10.28 -4.48
C ASN A 56 -3.71 -9.48 -3.22
N VAL A 57 -4.57 -8.47 -3.35
CA VAL A 57 -5.07 -7.67 -2.22
C VAL A 57 -6.35 -8.28 -1.69
N VAL A 58 -6.22 -9.03 -0.59
CA VAL A 58 -7.36 -9.56 0.17
C VAL A 58 -7.53 -8.74 1.43
N VAL A 59 -8.73 -8.20 1.63
CA VAL A 59 -9.08 -7.40 2.81
C VAL A 59 -10.37 -7.96 3.38
N ASN A 60 -10.34 -8.44 4.63
CA ASN A 60 -11.49 -9.07 5.29
C ASN A 60 -12.12 -10.21 4.45
N ASP A 61 -11.28 -11.07 3.87
CA ASP A 61 -11.68 -12.20 3.02
C ASP A 61 -12.38 -11.83 1.70
N GLU A 62 -12.42 -10.54 1.37
CA GLU A 62 -12.94 -10.04 0.09
C GLU A 62 -11.80 -9.56 -0.81
N GLN A 63 -11.90 -9.90 -2.11
CA GLN A 63 -11.03 -9.32 -3.13
C GLN A 63 -11.46 -7.89 -3.41
N VAL A 64 -10.49 -6.97 -3.45
CA VAL A 64 -10.77 -5.56 -3.73
C VAL A 64 -10.86 -5.34 -5.23
N CYS A 65 -11.89 -4.65 -5.71
CA CYS A 65 -11.97 -4.24 -7.10
C CYS A 65 -11.10 -3.00 -7.34
N GLY A 66 -10.43 -2.92 -8.49
CA GLY A 66 -9.50 -1.82 -8.80
C GLY A 66 -10.13 -0.43 -8.79
N ASN A 67 -11.46 -0.34 -8.90
CA ASN A 67 -12.23 0.90 -8.91
C ASN A 67 -12.85 1.28 -7.56
N ASP A 68 -12.69 0.45 -6.54
CA ASP A 68 -13.26 0.69 -5.21
C ASP A 68 -12.58 1.88 -4.54
N THR A 69 -13.38 2.70 -3.88
CA THR A 69 -12.85 3.84 -3.13
C THR A 69 -12.10 3.32 -1.91
N LEU A 70 -10.80 3.61 -1.86
CA LEU A 70 -9.96 3.29 -0.73
C LEU A 70 -10.18 4.34 0.38
N PRO A 71 -10.19 3.93 1.65
CA PRO A 71 -10.22 4.88 2.76
C PRO A 71 -8.85 5.55 2.97
N PRO A 72 -8.73 6.58 3.82
CA PRO A 72 -7.45 7.23 4.09
C PRO A 72 -6.38 6.29 4.69
N PRO A 73 -5.12 6.30 4.18
CA PRO A 73 -4.01 5.48 4.68
C PRO A 73 -3.71 5.62 6.17
N SER A 74 -3.74 6.83 6.69
CA SER A 74 -3.47 7.12 8.11
C SER A 74 -4.48 6.47 9.06
N LEU A 75 -5.73 6.26 8.61
CA LEU A 75 -6.82 5.75 9.45
C LEU A 75 -7.06 4.24 9.28
N TYR A 76 -6.75 3.67 8.11
CA TYR A 76 -7.06 2.26 7.79
C TYR A 76 -5.83 1.45 7.36
N PRO A 77 -4.80 1.36 8.21
CA PRO A 77 -3.49 0.94 7.76
C PRO A 77 -3.40 -0.56 7.39
N ARG A 78 -4.29 -1.41 7.90
CA ARG A 78 -4.31 -2.84 7.51
C ARG A 78 -4.63 -3.05 6.03
N LYS A 79 -5.64 -2.33 5.52
CA LYS A 79 -6.03 -2.43 4.09
C LYS A 79 -4.89 -1.99 3.19
N HIS A 80 -4.26 -0.87 3.55
CA HIS A 80 -3.17 -0.28 2.78
C HIS A 80 -1.88 -1.07 2.88
N ARG A 81 -1.63 -1.77 4.00
CA ARG A 81 -0.51 -2.69 4.11
C ARG A 81 -0.60 -3.80 3.08
N GLU A 82 -1.75 -4.47 2.96
CA GLU A 82 -1.91 -5.54 1.95
C GLU A 82 -1.79 -4.98 0.53
N LEU A 83 -2.32 -3.77 0.28
CA LEU A 83 -2.10 -3.07 -0.99
C LEU A 83 -0.60 -2.86 -1.29
N LEU A 84 0.15 -2.28 -0.35
CA LEU A 84 1.58 -2.03 -0.54
C LEU A 84 2.36 -3.34 -0.69
N ARG A 85 1.98 -4.38 0.07
CA ARG A 85 2.56 -5.71 -0.03
C ARG A 85 2.35 -6.32 -1.41
N ALA A 86 1.13 -6.23 -1.96
CA ALA A 86 0.81 -6.71 -3.30
C ALA A 86 1.56 -5.93 -4.38
N ILE A 87 1.62 -4.59 -4.26
CA ILE A 87 2.39 -3.75 -5.18
C ILE A 87 3.86 -4.17 -5.19
N VAL A 88 4.48 -4.37 -4.02
CA VAL A 88 5.88 -4.79 -3.91
C VAL A 88 6.09 -6.19 -4.49
N ALA A 89 5.20 -7.13 -4.18
CA ALA A 89 5.27 -8.50 -4.68
C ALA A 89 5.24 -8.55 -6.22
N VAL A 90 4.24 -7.88 -6.83
CA VAL A 90 4.09 -7.80 -8.29
C VAL A 90 5.27 -7.07 -8.92
N SER A 91 5.69 -5.94 -8.35
CA SER A 91 6.81 -5.15 -8.92
C SER A 91 8.14 -5.89 -8.91
N LEU A 92 8.36 -6.78 -7.94
CA LEU A 92 9.58 -7.57 -7.80
C LEU A 92 9.47 -8.99 -8.39
N GLY A 93 8.28 -9.40 -8.86
CA GLY A 93 8.02 -10.78 -9.29
C GLY A 93 8.23 -11.81 -8.18
N ILE A 94 7.98 -11.44 -6.92
CA ILE A 94 8.13 -12.32 -5.76
C ILE A 94 6.78 -12.69 -5.17
N SER A 95 6.70 -13.82 -4.47
CA SER A 95 5.47 -14.19 -3.75
C SER A 95 5.19 -13.25 -2.58
N LEU A 96 3.91 -13.03 -2.26
CA LEU A 96 3.47 -12.22 -1.12
C LEU A 96 4.14 -12.62 0.21
N ARG A 97 4.48 -13.91 0.37
CA ARG A 97 5.14 -14.46 1.57
C ARG A 97 6.60 -14.02 1.71
N LYS A 98 7.26 -13.65 0.61
CA LYS A 98 8.64 -13.18 0.60
C LYS A 98 8.77 -11.68 0.90
N VAL A 99 7.67 -10.93 0.87
CA VAL A 99 7.66 -9.52 1.27
C VAL A 99 7.86 -9.41 2.78
N ASP A 100 8.81 -8.57 3.22
CA ASP A 100 9.09 -8.38 4.64
C ASP A 100 7.97 -7.58 5.33
N LEU A 101 6.98 -8.32 5.83
CA LEU A 101 5.83 -7.77 6.53
C LEU A 101 6.23 -7.02 7.81
N LYS A 102 7.30 -7.46 8.51
CA LYS A 102 7.76 -6.80 9.75
C LYS A 102 8.35 -5.44 9.43
N ALA A 103 9.16 -5.34 8.38
CA ALA A 103 9.68 -4.07 7.90
C ALA A 103 8.56 -3.16 7.39
N LEU A 104 7.55 -3.71 6.69
CA LEU A 104 6.41 -2.94 6.17
C LEU A 104 5.54 -2.35 7.29
N ASP A 105 5.27 -3.13 8.35
CA ASP A 105 4.57 -2.67 9.56
C ASP A 105 5.40 -1.62 10.30
N ALA A 106 6.71 -1.84 10.46
CA ALA A 106 7.59 -0.88 11.13
C ALA A 106 7.73 0.43 10.36
N ALA A 107 7.68 0.37 9.02
CA ALA A 107 7.72 1.55 8.16
C ALA A 107 6.49 2.44 8.32
N TYR A 108 5.32 1.86 8.61
CA TYR A 108 4.10 2.62 8.86
C TYR A 108 4.26 3.59 10.04
N SER A 109 4.79 3.11 11.17
CA SER A 109 5.00 3.96 12.36
C SER A 109 6.03 5.07 12.14
N VAL A 110 6.94 4.90 11.16
CA VAL A 110 7.88 5.96 10.78
C VAL A 110 7.20 6.97 9.86
N ALA A 111 6.37 6.51 8.90
CA ALA A 111 5.66 7.38 7.98
C ALA A 111 4.53 8.18 8.66
N PHE A 112 3.90 7.61 9.68
CA PHE A 112 2.80 8.21 10.44
C PHE A 112 3.09 8.11 11.95
N PRO A 113 3.94 8.99 12.51
CA PRO A 113 4.33 8.89 13.92
C PRO A 113 3.17 9.15 14.90
N ASN A 114 2.14 9.87 14.45
CA ASN A 114 0.98 10.25 15.27
C ASN A 114 -0.21 9.30 15.12
N SER A 115 -0.11 8.23 14.33
CA SER A 115 -1.22 7.28 14.14
C SER A 115 -1.05 6.04 15.02
N THR A 116 -2.16 5.32 15.25
CA THR A 116 -2.14 4.06 16.00
C THR A 116 -1.33 3.01 15.24
N PRO A 117 -0.29 2.40 15.87
CA PRO A 117 0.49 1.36 15.22
C PRO A 117 -0.39 0.19 14.76
N ILE A 118 -0.09 -0.36 13.57
CA ILE A 118 -0.79 -1.52 12.99
C ILE A 118 -0.80 -2.71 13.95
N ASN A 119 0.30 -2.85 14.69
CA ASN A 119 0.58 -3.99 15.55
C ASN A 119 0.28 -3.63 17.02
N ILE A 120 -1.00 -3.67 17.38
CA ILE A 120 -1.52 -3.37 18.72
C ILE A 120 -0.94 -4.33 19.79
N ASN A 121 -0.44 -5.51 19.37
CA ASN A 121 0.03 -6.57 20.26
C ASN A 121 1.50 -6.47 20.71
N LYS A 122 2.26 -5.44 20.31
CA LYS A 122 3.54 -5.17 21.01
C LYS A 122 3.21 -4.55 22.37
N LYS A 123 2.85 -5.41 23.34
CA LYS A 123 3.01 -5.10 24.76
C LYS A 123 4.36 -4.39 24.90
N LYS A 124 4.35 -3.16 25.41
CA LYS A 124 5.56 -2.47 25.84
C LYS A 124 6.35 -3.47 26.67
N ARG A 125 7.48 -3.97 26.16
CA ARG A 125 8.50 -4.53 27.03
C ARG A 125 9.05 -3.31 27.77
N VAL A 126 8.54 -3.10 28.98
CA VAL A 126 9.21 -2.32 30.02
C VAL A 126 10.49 -3.06 30.35
#